data_AF-A0A436WLD6-F1
#
_entry.id   AF-A0A436WLD6-F1
#
_cell.length_a   1.000
_cell.length_b   1.000
_cell.length_c   1.000
_cell.angle_alpha   90.00
_cell.angle_beta   90.00
_cell.angle_gamma   90.00
#
_symmetry.space_group_name_H-M   'P 1'
#
loop_
_entity.id
_entity.type
_entity.pdbx_description
1 polymer ?
#
loop_
_entity_poly.entity_id
_entity_poly.type
_entity_poly.pdbx_seq_one_letter_code
_entity_poly.pdbx_strand_id
1 'polypeptide(L)' 'MMKTKQTALVAVTVAAGLMVGASTSSAAAQCGRASWYALHSRTASGERMNPSALTAAHRTLPFGTKLKVTNKNNGRSVVV' A
#
# COMPACT_ATOMS: atom_id res chain seq x y z
N MET A 1 7.08 25.87 -59.02
CA MET A 1 6.23 24.67 -59.22
C MET A 1 6.30 23.83 -57.94
N MET A 2 5.17 23.73 -57.20
CA MET A 2 4.78 22.68 -56.21
C MET A 2 5.64 22.50 -54.93
N LYS A 3 5.19 22.98 -53.76
CA LYS A 3 4.57 22.23 -52.62
C LYS A 3 5.51 21.17 -52.01
N THR A 4 5.93 21.25 -50.74
CA THR A 4 5.09 20.84 -49.58
C THR A 4 5.59 21.40 -48.24
N LYS A 5 4.62 21.69 -47.36
CA LYS A 5 4.75 22.07 -45.95
C LYS A 5 4.90 20.82 -45.07
N GLN A 6 5.28 21.04 -43.80
CA GLN A 6 5.11 20.18 -42.61
C GLN A 6 6.32 19.36 -42.14
N THR A 7 7.10 19.93 -41.23
CA THR A 7 7.73 19.21 -40.11
C THR A 7 7.68 20.11 -38.88
N ALA A 8 6.48 20.31 -38.36
CA ALA A 8 6.28 20.83 -37.01
C ALA A 8 6.18 19.63 -36.07
N LEU A 9 6.64 19.83 -34.83
CA LEU A 9 6.10 19.17 -33.63
C LEU A 9 6.58 17.73 -33.32
N VAL A 10 7.86 17.58 -32.97
CA VAL A 10 8.32 16.39 -32.19
C VAL A 10 9.02 16.74 -30.88
N ALA A 11 9.33 18.02 -30.60
CA ALA A 11 10.22 18.38 -29.49
C ALA A 11 9.54 18.63 -28.11
N VAL A 12 8.23 18.42 -27.93
CA VAL A 12 7.52 18.82 -26.68
C VAL A 12 6.92 17.66 -25.88
N THR A 13 6.98 16.40 -26.34
CA THR A 13 6.26 15.30 -25.66
C THR A 13 7.05 14.57 -24.56
N VAL A 14 8.30 14.92 -24.26
CA VAL A 14 9.11 14.20 -23.25
C VAL A 14 8.79 14.62 -21.80
N ALA A 15 8.07 15.72 -21.56
CA ALA A 15 7.81 16.22 -20.20
C ALA A 15 6.49 15.76 -19.55
N ALA A 16 5.63 15.00 -20.24
CA ALA A 16 4.31 14.62 -19.72
C ALA A 16 4.20 13.14 -19.24
N GLY A 17 5.31 12.38 -19.24
CA GLY A 17 5.28 10.93 -19.05
C GLY A 17 5.34 10.38 -17.62
N LEU A 18 5.44 11.21 -16.57
CA LEU A 18 5.83 10.74 -15.23
C LEU A 18 4.78 10.88 -14.11
N MET A 19 3.54 11.29 -14.39
CA MET A 19 2.53 11.51 -13.33
C MET A 19 1.34 10.54 -13.36
N VAL A 20 1.44 9.42 -14.06
CA VAL A 20 0.37 8.41 -14.06
C VAL A 20 0.71 7.31 -13.06
N GLY A 21 0.12 7.37 -11.86
CA GLY A 21 -0.02 6.18 -11.02
C GLY A 21 0.11 6.31 -9.49
N ALA A 22 0.15 7.51 -8.90
CA ALA A 22 0.06 7.62 -7.44
C ALA A 22 -1.41 7.48 -6.99
N SER A 23 -1.89 6.24 -6.90
CA SER A 23 -3.19 5.94 -6.30
C SER A 23 -3.12 6.15 -4.79
N THR A 24 -3.57 7.31 -4.29
CA THR A 24 -3.75 7.52 -2.86
C THR A 24 -4.95 6.70 -2.37
N SER A 25 -4.71 5.48 -1.91
CA SER A 25 -5.74 4.70 -1.18
C SER A 25 -6.05 5.42 0.14
N SER A 26 -7.28 5.91 0.27
CA SER A 26 -7.74 6.57 1.49
C SER A 26 -7.75 5.55 2.64
N ALA A 27 -6.93 5.76 3.66
CA ALA A 27 -6.87 4.90 4.83
C ALA A 27 -8.10 5.17 5.72
N ALA A 28 -9.16 4.38 5.55
CA ALA A 28 -10.33 4.46 6.41
C ALA A 28 -10.05 3.78 7.76
N ALA A 29 -10.44 4.44 8.85
CA ALA A 29 -10.42 3.83 10.17
C ALA A 29 -11.47 2.70 10.23
N GLN A 30 -11.04 1.49 10.55
CA GLN A 30 -11.91 0.33 10.71
C GLN A 30 -12.05 -0.06 12.18
N CYS A 31 -13.25 -0.50 12.56
CA CYS A 31 -13.51 -1.07 13.89
C CYS A 31 -13.80 -2.57 13.75
N GLY A 32 -13.28 -3.37 14.67
CA GLY A 32 -13.49 -4.82 14.68
C GLY A 32 -12.85 -5.48 15.88
N ARG A 33 -12.98 -6.82 15.97
CA ARG A 33 -12.27 -7.64 16.96
C ARG A 33 -10.86 -7.94 16.47
N ALA A 34 -9.89 -7.79 17.37
CA ALA A 34 -8.55 -8.30 17.20
C ALA A 34 -8.39 -9.61 17.98
N SER A 35 -7.65 -10.56 17.41
CA SER A 35 -7.25 -11.82 18.03
C SER A 35 -5.76 -12.02 17.82
N TRP A 36 -5.11 -12.75 18.72
CA TRP A 36 -3.68 -13.08 18.64
C TRP A 36 -3.50 -14.58 18.41
N TYR A 37 -2.44 -14.94 17.67
CA TYR A 37 -2.10 -16.33 17.38
C TYR A 37 -0.58 -16.52 17.29
N ALA A 38 -0.14 -17.76 17.55
CA ALA A 38 1.24 -18.20 17.38
C ALA A 38 1.22 -19.53 16.61
N LEU A 39 1.56 -19.48 15.33
CA LEU A 39 1.56 -20.63 14.42
C LEU A 39 2.99 -20.99 14.02
N HIS A 40 3.20 -22.25 13.66
CA HIS A 40 4.50 -22.77 13.18
C HIS A 40 4.62 -22.78 11.63
N SER A 41 3.68 -22.13 10.94
CA SER A 41 3.56 -22.12 9.48
C SER A 41 4.12 -20.84 8.84
N ARG A 42 4.17 -20.82 7.51
CA ARG A 42 4.39 -19.58 6.74
C ARG A 42 3.10 -18.77 6.69
N THR A 43 3.25 -17.45 6.72
CA THR A 43 2.14 -16.49 6.60
C THR A 43 1.79 -16.24 5.13
N ALA A 44 0.71 -15.51 4.87
CA ALA A 44 0.31 -15.16 3.51
C ALA A 44 1.30 -14.24 2.78
N SER A 45 2.16 -13.50 3.52
CA SER A 45 3.27 -12.74 2.92
C SER A 45 4.43 -13.64 2.49
N GLY A 46 4.42 -14.93 2.84
CA GLY A 46 5.49 -15.89 2.58
C GLY A 46 6.53 -15.99 3.70
N GLU A 47 6.54 -15.06 4.64
CA GLU A 47 7.47 -15.04 5.78
C GLU A 47 7.11 -16.12 6.81
N ARG A 48 8.11 -16.65 7.52
CA ARG A 48 7.86 -17.53 8.68
C ARG A 48 7.25 -16.71 9.81
N MET A 49 6.17 -17.23 10.41
CA MET A 49 5.53 -16.56 11.55
C MET A 49 6.51 -16.41 12.71
N ASN A 50 6.60 -15.21 13.27
CA ASN A 50 7.36 -14.91 14.48
C ASN A 50 6.42 -14.29 15.54
N PRO A 51 6.04 -15.03 16.60
CA PRO A 51 5.13 -14.54 17.64
C PRO A 51 5.66 -13.34 18.44
N SER A 52 6.97 -13.12 18.44
CA SER A 52 7.61 -11.99 19.12
C SER A 52 7.69 -10.73 18.24
N ALA A 53 7.36 -10.83 16.95
CA ALA A 53 7.35 -9.70 16.03
C ALA A 53 6.04 -8.92 16.11
N LEU A 54 6.11 -7.60 15.91
CA LEU A 54 4.95 -6.72 15.79
C LEU A 54 4.38 -6.80 14.38
N THR A 55 3.63 -7.86 14.10
CA THR A 55 2.97 -8.09 12.80
C THR A 55 1.46 -8.29 12.96
N ALA A 56 0.69 -7.93 11.94
CA ALA A 56 -0.75 -8.19 11.90
C ALA A 56 -1.20 -8.71 10.53
N ALA A 57 -2.26 -9.52 10.52
CA ALA A 57 -2.91 -9.98 9.31
C ALA A 57 -4.17 -9.16 9.03
N HIS A 58 -4.31 -8.67 7.81
CA HIS A 58 -5.50 -7.97 7.33
C HIS A 58 -5.97 -8.58 6.00
N ARG A 59 -7.30 -8.58 5.77
CA ARG A 59 -7.92 -9.28 4.63
C ARG A 59 -7.61 -8.65 3.27
N THR A 60 -7.55 -7.32 3.22
CA THR A 60 -7.55 -6.56 1.95
C THR A 60 -6.40 -5.59 1.81
N LEU A 61 -5.65 -5.32 2.89
CA LEU A 61 -4.56 -4.34 2.81
C LEU A 61 -3.33 -5.02 2.21
N PRO A 62 -2.58 -4.31 1.34
CA PRO A 62 -1.34 -4.83 0.81
C PRO A 62 -0.34 -5.15 1.93
N PHE A 63 0.50 -6.16 1.69
CA PHE A 63 1.62 -6.43 2.60
C PHE A 63 2.56 -5.22 2.70
N GLY A 64 3.13 -5.01 3.89
CA GLY A 64 3.96 -3.85 4.20
C GLY A 64 3.19 -2.59 4.62
N THR A 65 1.85 -2.61 4.55
CA THR A 65 1.03 -1.52 5.09
C THR A 65 1.23 -1.40 6.60
N LYS A 66 1.51 -0.19 7.08
CA LYS A 66 1.62 0.11 8.51
C LYS A 66 0.26 0.41 9.12
N LEU A 67 -0.06 -0.26 10.23
CA LEU A 67 -1.32 -0.12 10.92
C LEU A 67 -1.13 0.36 12.34
N LYS A 68 -1.87 1.39 12.74
CA LYS A 68 -2.04 1.74 14.15
C LYS A 68 -3.28 1.03 14.69
N VAL A 69 -3.08 0.06 15.57
CA VAL A 69 -4.16 -0.67 16.23
C VAL A 69 -4.39 -0.06 17.60
N THR A 70 -5.62 0.35 17.89
CA THR A 70 -6.01 0.91 19.19
C THR A 70 -6.96 -0.03 19.91
N ASN A 71 -6.61 -0.45 21.11
CA ASN A 71 -7.52 -1.19 21.99
C ASN A 71 -8.47 -0.18 22.67
N LYS A 72 -9.74 -0.22 22.27
CA LYS A 72 -10.76 0.70 22.79
C LYS A 72 -11.05 0.54 24.29
N ASN A 73 -10.74 -0.60 24.89
CA ASN A 73 -11.04 -0.86 26.31
C ASN A 73 -10.05 -0.14 27.24
N ASN A 74 -8.82 0.09 26.80
CA ASN A 74 -7.76 0.69 27.64
C ASN A 74 -7.03 1.87 26.97
N GLY A 75 -7.43 2.25 25.75
CA GLY A 75 -6.84 3.36 25.00
C GLY A 75 -5.43 3.12 24.45
N ARG A 76 -4.81 1.97 24.73
CA ARG A 76 -3.44 1.68 24.29
C ARG A 76 -3.40 1.42 22.79
N SER A 77 -2.35 1.89 22.14
CA SER A 77 -2.14 1.72 20.70
C SER A 77 -0.75 1.19 20.38
N VAL A 78 -0.63 0.45 19.29
CA VAL A 78 0.65 -0.03 18.77
C VAL A 78 0.66 0.08 17.23
N VAL A 79 1.84 0.28 16.66
CA VAL A 79 2.05 0.25 15.21
C VAL A 79 2.65 -1.10 14.82
N VAL A 80 2.07 -1.75 13.82
CA VAL A 80 2.52 -3.02 13.22
C VAL A 80 2.79 -2.80 11.73
#